data_AF-A0A3B9X3Q1-F1
#
_entry.id   AF-A0A3B9X3Q1-F1
#
_cell.length_a   1.000
_cell.length_b   1.000
_cell.length_c   1.000
_cell.angle_alpha   90.00
_cell.angle_beta   90.00
_cell.angle_gamma   90.00
#
_symmetry.space_group_name_H-M   'P 1'
#
loop_
_entity.id
_entity.type
_entity.pdbx_description
1 polymer ?
#
loop_
_entity_poly.entity_id
_entity_poly.type
_entity_poly.pdbx_seq_one_letter_code
_entity_poly.pdbx_strand_id
1 'polypeptide(L)' 'MYAVIKSGGKQHRVEEGEVLQLEKLEFATGETVEFDKILM' A
#
# COMPACT_ATOMS: atom_id res chain seq x y z
N MET A 1 -6.67 7.60 -11.45
CA MET A 1 -5.26 7.19 -11.71
C MET A 1 -4.99 6.03 -10.77
N TYR A 2 -4.40 4.93 -11.24
CA TYR A 2 -4.13 3.77 -10.39
C TYR A 2 -2.62 3.52 -10.30
N ALA A 3 -2.22 2.83 -9.23
CA ALA A 3 -0.86 2.36 -9.00
C ALA A 3 -0.90 0.89 -8.55
N VAL A 4 0.19 0.15 -8.72
CA VAL A 4 0.34 -1.18 -8.12
C VAL A 4 1.46 -1.16 -7.10
N ILE A 5 1.13 -1.46 -5.85
CA ILE A 5 2.08 -1.57 -4.72
C ILE A 5 2.36 -3.04 -4.37
N LYS A 6 3.49 -3.30 -3.73
CA LYS A 6 3.82 -4.62 -3.15
C LYS A 6 3.79 -4.56 -1.63
N SER A 7 3.02 -5.45 -1.02
CA SER A 7 2.94 -5.64 0.43
C SER A 7 2.67 -7.11 0.73
N GLY A 8 3.23 -7.65 1.83
CA GLY A 8 2.97 -9.04 2.25
C GLY A 8 3.31 -10.12 1.22
N GLY A 9 4.21 -9.84 0.28
CA GLY A 9 4.54 -10.74 -0.84
C GLY A 9 3.50 -10.74 -1.99
N LYS A 10 2.47 -9.91 -1.91
CA LYS A 10 1.41 -9.76 -2.92
C LYS A 10 1.49 -8.40 -3.63
N GLN A 11 0.74 -8.26 -4.72
CA GLN A 11 0.56 -7.01 -5.45
C GLN A 11 -0.86 -6.51 -5.26
N HIS A 12 -1.01 -5.22 -4.97
CA HIS A 12 -2.29 -4.55 -4.76
C HIS A 12 -2.40 -3.38 -5.73
N ARG A 13 -3.47 -3.34 -6.53
CA ARG A 13 -3.84 -2.14 -7.27
C ARG A 13 -4.53 -1.17 -6.32
N VAL A 14 -4.16 0.10 -6.38
CA VAL A 14 -4.62 1.14 -5.48
C VAL A 14 -4.99 2.41 -6.24
N GLU A 15 -5.94 3.16 -5.71
CA GLU A 15 -6.33 4.49 -6.20
C GLU A 15 -6.38 5.51 -5.04
N GLU A 16 -6.29 6.81 -5.35
CA GLU A 16 -6.32 7.86 -4.33
C GLU A 16 -7.65 7.86 -3.57
N GLY A 17 -7.59 7.92 -2.23
CA GLY A 17 -8.77 7.90 -1.35
C GLY A 17 -9.31 6.51 -1.03
N GLU A 18 -8.72 5.44 -1.54
CA GLU A 18 -9.10 4.05 -1.24
C GLU A 18 -8.69 3.63 0.18
N VAL A 19 -9.55 2.85 0.84
CA VAL A 19 -9.22 2.16 2.09
C VAL A 19 -8.84 0.72 1.78
N LEU A 20 -7.59 0.34 2.06
CA LEU A 20 -7.03 -0.97 1.78
C LEU A 20 -6.86 -1.81 3.04
N GLN A 21 -7.14 -3.11 2.92
CA GLN A 21 -6.78 -4.09 3.93
C GLN A 21 -5.51 -4.82 3.50
N LEU A 22 -4.47 -4.71 4.31
CA LEU A 22 -3.17 -5.35 4.09
C LEU A 22 -2.85 -6.31 5.24
N GLU A 23 -1.84 -7.14 5.05
CA GLU A 23 -1.21 -7.85 6.16
C GLU A 23 -0.65 -6.87 7.21
N LYS A 24 -0.37 -7.39 8.41
CA LYS A 24 0.15 -6.58 9.51
C LYS A 24 1.45 -5.88 9.10
N LEU A 25 1.47 -4.57 9.29
CA LEU A 25 2.66 -3.74 9.11
C LEU A 25 3.18 -3.30 10.48
N GLU A 26 4.50 -3.21 10.65
CA GLU A 26 5.16 -2.81 11.89
C GLU A 26 5.30 -1.28 11.96
N PHE A 27 4.17 -0.55 11.86
CA PHE A 27 4.09 0.92 11.98
C PHE A 27 3.06 1.32 13.04
N ALA A 28 3.22 2.51 13.60
CA ALA A 28 2.24 3.04 14.54
C ALA A 28 0.97 3.53 13.82
N THR A 29 -0.17 3.52 14.52
CA THR A 29 -1.41 4.09 13.98
C THR A 29 -1.24 5.58 13.72
N GLY A 30 -1.62 6.03 12.52
CA GLY A 30 -1.51 7.43 12.09
C GLY A 30 -0.15 7.79 11.50
N GLU A 31 0.80 6.86 11.47
CA GLU A 31 2.08 7.05 10.78
C GLU A 31 1.89 6.96 9.26
N THR A 32 2.67 7.75 8.52
CA THR A 32 2.69 7.69 7.07
C THR A 32 3.62 6.56 6.62
N VAL A 33 3.14 5.71 5.71
CA VAL A 33 3.91 4.58 5.16
C VAL A 33 4.18 4.87 3.69
N GLU A 34 5.45 4.83 3.30
CA GLU A 34 5.88 4.99 1.91
C GLU A 34 6.13 3.61 1.28
N PHE A 35 5.62 3.40 0.06
CA PHE A 35 5.84 2.18 -0.71
C PHE A 35 6.75 2.47 -1.90
N ASP A 36 7.97 1.92 -1.88
CA ASP A 36 9.02 2.24 -2.88
C ASP A 36 8.75 1.71 -4.29
N LYS A 37 7.87 0.71 -4.46
CA LYS A 37 7.60 0.07 -5.75
C LYS A 37 6.17 0.35 -6.22
N ILE A 38 6.04 1.41 -7.01
CA ILE A 38 4.88 1.67 -7.85
C ILE A 38 5.15 1.06 -9.23
N LEU A 39 4.47 -0.03 -9.56
CA LEU A 39 4.44 -0.57 -10.91
C LEU A 39 3.27 0.11 -11.65
N MET A 40 3.55 0.65 -12.85
CA MET A 40 2.59 1.35 -13.72
C MET A 40 1.37 0.49 -14.07
#